data_AF-A0A960IWF1-F1
#
_entry.id   AF-A0A960IWF1-F1
#
_cell.length_a   1.000
_cell.length_b   1.000
_cell.length_c   1.000
_cell.angle_alpha   90.00
_cell.angle_beta   90.00
_cell.angle_gamma   90.00
#
_symmetry.space_group_name_H-M   'P 1'
#
loop_
_entity.id
_entity.type
_entity.pdbx_description
1 polymer ?
#
loop_
_entity_poly.entity_id
_entity_poly.type
_entity_poly.pdbx_seq_one_letter_code
_entity_poly.pdbx_strand_id
1 'polypeptide(L)'
;TAVVLDTCADHHPAATFEAAVEVAASLVAASGRHHFPVVLHDTSGARTAAGRDGVVTGLLDALAGVDATAPGGVADVVGRLRDEEVGTSLVLVTGRLTDRDAAALAAVRRQY
;
A
#
# COMPACT_ATOMS: atom_id res chain seq x y z
N THR A 1 1.91 6.40 -8.40
CA THR A 1 2.52 5.33 -7.60
C THR A 1 1.45 4.68 -6.76
N ALA A 2 1.33 3.36 -6.84
CA ALA A 2 0.54 2.56 -5.92
C ALA A 2 1.43 2.16 -4.73
N VAL A 3 0.99 2.46 -3.51
CA VAL A 3 1.58 2.01 -2.26
C VAL A 3 0.60 1.04 -1.62
N VAL A 4 1.04 -0.18 -1.33
CA VAL A 4 0.25 -1.20 -0.64
C VAL A 4 0.88 -1.43 0.73
N LEU A 5 0.12 -1.17 1.79
CA LEU A 5 0.49 -1.52 3.16
C LEU A 5 -0.18 -2.84 3.55
N ASP A 6 0.63 -3.81 3.94
CA ASP A 6 0.11 -5.03 4.56
C ASP A 6 -0.28 -4.76 6.02
N THR A 7 -1.56 -4.87 6.32
CA THR A 7 -2.12 -4.73 7.67
C THR A 7 -2.35 -6.07 8.35
N CYS A 8 -1.92 -7.20 7.75
CA CYS A 8 -2.08 -8.51 8.35
C CYS A 8 -1.25 -8.63 9.63
N ALA A 9 -1.93 -8.78 10.78
CA ALA A 9 -1.28 -8.90 12.08
C ALA A 9 -0.33 -10.11 12.16
N ASP A 10 -0.62 -11.21 11.44
CA ASP A 10 0.24 -12.40 11.42
C ASP A 10 1.57 -12.17 10.66
N HIS A 11 1.61 -11.18 9.77
CA HIS A 11 2.81 -10.83 9.01
C HIS A 11 3.68 -9.81 9.73
N HIS A 12 3.12 -9.08 10.70
CA HIS A 12 3.78 -8.01 11.42
C HIS A 12 3.70 -8.21 12.95
N PRO A 13 4.79 -8.65 13.60
CA PRO A 13 4.96 -8.35 15.03
C PRO A 13 4.78 -6.84 15.27
N ALA A 14 4.12 -6.44 16.36
CA ALA A 14 3.68 -5.05 16.59
C ALA A 14 4.72 -3.96 16.26
N ALA A 15 5.98 -4.14 16.69
CA ALA A 15 7.06 -3.19 16.41
C ALA A 15 7.42 -3.04 14.92
N THR A 16 7.19 -4.08 14.12
CA THR A 16 7.45 -4.07 12.68
C THR A 16 6.28 -3.47 11.88
N PHE A 17 5.09 -3.41 12.47
CA PHE A 17 3.94 -2.77 11.84
C PHE A 17 4.13 -1.25 11.81
N GLU A 18 4.51 -0.66 12.94
CA GLU A 18 4.83 0.78 13.02
C GLU A 18 5.91 1.18 12.00
N ALA A 19 6.97 0.39 11.88
CA ALA A 19 8.00 0.62 10.87
C ALA A 19 7.45 0.54 9.43
N ALA A 20 6.49 -0.35 9.16
CA ALA A 20 5.82 -0.44 7.86
C ALA A 20 4.95 0.80 7.58
N VAL A 21 4.23 1.30 8.59
CA VAL A 21 3.45 2.54 8.51
C VAL A 21 4.38 3.73 8.25
N GLU A 22 5.52 3.83 8.94
CA GLU A 22 6.52 4.89 8.72
C GLU A 22 7.09 4.87 7.29
N VAL A 23 7.38 3.69 6.75
CA VAL A 23 7.83 3.53 5.36
C VAL A 23 6.75 3.98 4.38
N ALA A 24 5.49 3.55 4.57
CA ALA A 24 4.37 3.97 3.74
C ALA A 24 4.15 5.49 3.80
N ALA A 25 4.22 6.08 4.99
CA ALA A 25 4.09 7.53 5.21
C ALA A 25 5.22 8.30 4.50
N SER A 26 6.45 7.78 4.55
CA SER A 26 7.60 8.37 3.86
C SER A 26 7.40 8.40 2.34
N LEU A 27 6.86 7.33 1.75
CA LEU A 27 6.56 7.24 0.32
C LEU A 27 5.45 8.20 -0.10
N VAL A 28 4.39 8.30 0.71
CA VAL A 28 3.28 9.24 0.49
C VAL A 28 3.78 10.69 0.58
N ALA A 29 4.56 11.02 1.61
CA ALA A 29 5.15 12.34 1.79
C ALA A 29 6.10 12.72 0.64
N ALA A 30 6.95 11.79 0.19
CA ALA A 30 7.82 11.99 -0.96
C ALA A 30 7.00 12.23 -2.24
N SER A 31 5.95 11.44 -2.46
CA SER A 31 5.07 11.58 -3.62
C SER A 31 4.39 12.94 -3.64
N GLY A 32 3.87 13.40 -2.50
CA GLY A 32 3.30 14.74 -2.35
C GLY A 32 4.30 15.86 -2.61
N ARG A 33 5.52 15.74 -2.07
CA ARG A 33 6.60 16.72 -2.28
C ARG A 33 7.01 16.86 -3.75
N HIS A 34 6.91 15.78 -4.52
CA HIS A 34 7.31 15.74 -5.92
C HIS A 34 6.13 15.82 -6.90
N HIS A 35 4.92 16.11 -6.42
CA HIS A 35 3.71 16.21 -7.25
C HIS A 35 3.48 14.95 -8.11
N PHE A 36 3.69 13.78 -7.51
CA PHE A 36 3.35 12.51 -8.15
C PHE A 36 2.01 12.01 -7.62
N PRO A 37 1.09 11.56 -8.49
CA PRO A 37 -0.15 10.95 -8.03
C PRO A 37 0.17 9.70 -7.23
N VAL A 38 -0.47 9.56 -6.07
CA VAL A 38 -0.25 8.45 -5.14
C VAL A 38 -1.59 7.85 -4.72
N VAL A 39 -1.64 6.52 -4.70
CA VAL A 39 -2.77 5.77 -4.16
C VAL A 39 -2.23 4.84 -3.10
N LEU A 40 -2.82 4.91 -1.91
CA LEU A 40 -2.58 4.03 -0.79
C LEU A 40 -3.69 2.97 -0.77
N HIS A 41 -3.29 1.71 -0.74
CA HIS A 41 -4.13 0.56 -0.45
C HIS A 41 -3.65 -0.11 0.83
N ASP A 42 -4.57 -0.76 1.53
CA ASP A 42 -4.20 -1.74 2.54
C ASP A 42 -4.83 -3.11 2.28
N THR A 43 -4.32 -4.14 2.97
CA THR A 43 -4.84 -5.51 2.86
C THR A 43 -6.21 -5.67 3.55
N SER A 44 -6.63 -4.75 4.42
CA SER A 44 -8.00 -4.70 4.97
C SER A 44 -9.07 -4.33 3.94
N GLY A 45 -8.65 -3.64 2.86
CA GLY A 45 -9.51 -3.21 1.78
C GLY A 45 -9.72 -1.71 1.65
N ALA A 46 -9.11 -0.90 2.53
CA ALA A 46 -9.17 0.53 2.39
C ALA A 46 -8.35 1.01 1.19
N ARG A 47 -8.78 2.14 0.65
CA ARG A 47 -8.16 2.82 -0.49
C ARG A 47 -8.28 4.32 -0.33
N THR A 48 -7.17 5.03 -0.46
CA THR A 48 -7.14 6.49 -0.41
C THR A 48 -6.19 7.01 -1.48
N ALA A 49 -6.61 8.02 -2.25
CA ALA A 49 -5.86 8.52 -3.39
C ALA A 49 -5.67 10.03 -3.33
N ALA A 50 -4.49 10.50 -3.74
CA ALA A 50 -4.19 11.89 -4.01
C ALA A 50 -3.72 12.05 -5.46
N GLY A 51 -4.35 12.98 -6.17
CA GLY A 51 -3.93 13.38 -7.52
C GLY A 51 -2.62 14.16 -7.51
N ARG A 52 -2.18 14.60 -8.69
CA ARG A 52 -0.88 15.29 -8.89
C ARG A 52 -0.69 16.53 -8.00
N ASP A 53 -1.76 17.28 -7.81
CA ASP A 53 -1.82 18.47 -6.96
C ASP A 53 -2.70 18.25 -5.72
N GLY A 54 -2.99 16.99 -5.42
CA GLY A 54 -3.79 16.60 -4.26
C GLY A 54 -3.02 16.77 -2.96
N VAL A 55 -3.73 17.21 -1.92
CA VAL A 55 -3.17 17.31 -0.57
C VAL A 55 -3.01 15.89 0.00
N VAL A 56 -1.76 15.48 0.25
CA VAL A 56 -1.46 14.14 0.79
C VAL A 56 -1.79 13.97 2.27
N THR A 57 -2.18 15.04 2.98
CA THR A 57 -2.55 15.01 4.40
C THR A 57 -3.63 13.97 4.68
N GLY A 58 -4.63 13.82 3.81
CA GLY A 58 -5.67 12.79 4.00
C GLY A 58 -5.14 11.35 3.94
N LEU A 59 -4.06 11.09 3.20
CA LEU A 59 -3.40 9.77 3.20
C LEU A 59 -2.54 9.58 4.46
N LEU A 60 -1.90 10.64 4.94
CA LEU A 60 -1.14 10.59 6.19
C LEU A 60 -2.05 10.40 7.41
N ASP A 61 -3.22 11.05 7.42
CA ASP A 61 -4.23 10.86 8.46
C ASP A 61 -4.80 9.42 8.41
N ALA A 62 -5.00 8.87 7.21
CA ALA A 62 -5.40 7.47 7.04
C ALA A 62 -4.34 6.50 7.60
N LEU A 63 -3.06 6.76 7.35
CA LEU A 63 -1.95 5.99 7.93
C LEU A 63 -1.82 6.16 9.44
N ALA A 64 -2.15 7.34 9.99
CA ALA A 64 -2.11 7.56 11.44
C ALA A 64 -3.20 6.78 12.19
N GLY A 65 -4.29 6.40 11.51
CA GLY A 65 -5.39 5.63 12.07
C GLY A 65 -5.40 4.15 11.67
N VAL A 66 -4.37 3.66 11.00
CA VAL A 66 -4.32 2.26 10.55
C VAL A 66 -3.84 1.35 11.67
N ASP A 67 -4.54 0.24 11.86
CA ASP A 67 -4.18 -0.80 12.81
C ASP A 67 -3.87 -2.11 12.09
N ALA A 68 -3.06 -2.96 12.71
CA ALA A 68 -2.90 -4.33 12.27
C ALA A 68 -4.22 -5.09 12.52
N THR A 69 -4.77 -5.72 11.47
CA THR A 69 -6.06 -6.42 11.47
C THR A 69 -5.93 -7.83 10.90
N ALA A 70 -6.94 -8.68 11.11
CA ALA A 70 -7.09 -9.97 10.44
C ALA A 70 -8.51 -10.10 9.84
N PRO A 71 -8.72 -10.69 8.64
CA PRO A 71 -7.77 -11.06 7.59
C PRO A 71 -7.98 -10.31 6.25
N GLY A 72 -6.89 -10.17 5.52
CA GLY A 72 -6.80 -9.85 4.10
C GLY A 72 -5.37 -10.09 3.63
N GLY A 73 -5.17 -10.40 2.35
CA GLY A 73 -3.85 -10.74 1.82
C GLY A 73 -3.42 -9.86 0.66
N VAL A 74 -2.12 -9.87 0.37
CA VAL A 74 -1.55 -9.17 -0.80
C VAL A 74 -2.26 -9.61 -2.09
N ALA A 75 -2.62 -10.90 -2.20
CA ALA A 75 -3.37 -11.44 -3.33
C ALA A 75 -4.73 -10.75 -3.56
N ASP A 76 -5.42 -10.33 -2.51
CA ASP A 76 -6.73 -9.67 -2.62
C ASP A 76 -6.58 -8.23 -3.14
N VAL A 77 -5.53 -7.54 -2.69
CA VAL A 77 -5.16 -6.21 -3.20
C VAL A 77 -4.77 -6.28 -4.67
N VAL A 78 -3.99 -7.29 -5.06
CA VAL A 78 -3.59 -7.50 -6.46
C VAL A 78 -4.79 -7.63 -7.39
N GLY A 79 -5.85 -8.33 -6.97
CA GLY A 79 -7.09 -8.41 -7.75
C GLY A 79 -7.63 -7.03 -8.12
N ARG A 80 -7.68 -6.12 -7.14
CA ARG A 80 -8.12 -4.72 -7.36
C ARG A 80 -7.13 -3.92 -8.20
N LEU A 81 -5.83 -4.08 -7.98
CA LEU A 81 -4.79 -3.37 -8.74
C LEU A 81 -4.82 -3.67 -10.24
N ARG A 82 -5.33 -4.84 -10.64
CA ARG A 82 -5.48 -5.20 -12.06
C ARG A 82 -6.55 -4.39 -12.76
N ASP A 83 -7.60 -4.02 -12.02
CA ASP A 83 -8.75 -3.28 -12.54
C ASP A 83 -8.53 -1.76 -12.50
N GLU A 84 -7.43 -1.31 -11.89
CA GLU A 84 -7.10 0.11 -11.75
C GLU A 84 -5.89 0.52 -12.62
N GLU A 85 -5.98 1.67 -13.30
CA GLU A 85 -4.84 2.31 -13.96
C GLU A 85 -4.08 3.22 -12.97
N VAL A 86 -3.36 2.63 -12.00
CA VAL A 86 -2.71 3.41 -10.92
C VAL A 86 -1.22 3.67 -11.18
N GLY A 87 -0.92 4.66 -12.02
CA GLY A 87 0.46 5.12 -12.23
C GLY A 87 1.42 4.02 -12.74
N THR A 88 2.73 4.28 -12.64
CA THR A 88 3.80 3.48 -13.28
C THR A 88 4.72 2.78 -12.27
N SER A 89 4.31 2.67 -11.01
CA SER A 89 5.13 2.00 -9.99
C SER A 89 4.26 1.45 -8.87
N LEU A 90 4.62 0.26 -8.40
CA LEU A 90 4.01 -0.43 -7.26
C LEU A 90 5.05 -0.60 -6.16
N VAL A 91 4.72 -0.17 -4.95
CA VAL A 91 5.51 -0.41 -3.74
C VAL A 91 4.65 -1.21 -2.76
N LEU A 92 5.09 -2.42 -2.42
CA LEU A 92 4.48 -3.25 -1.39
C LEU A 92 5.31 -3.16 -0.11
N VAL A 93 4.68 -2.77 0.98
CA VAL A 93 5.27 -2.74 2.32
C VAL A 93 4.65 -3.87 3.12
N THR A 94 5.43 -4.92 3.40
CA THR A 94 4.97 -6.12 4.10
C THR A 94 6.09 -6.72 4.94
N GLY A 95 5.72 -7.34 6.07
CA GLY A 95 6.63 -8.07 6.96
C GLY A 95 6.90 -9.50 6.51
N ARG A 96 6.05 -10.06 5.63
CA ARG A 96 6.21 -11.43 5.14
C ARG A 96 5.59 -11.59 3.75
N LEU A 97 6.35 -12.19 2.84
CA LEU A 97 5.86 -12.62 1.53
C LEU A 97 5.71 -14.14 1.49
N THR A 98 4.55 -14.61 1.05
CA THR A 98 4.32 -16.02 0.74
C THR A 98 4.49 -16.30 -0.75
N ASP A 99 4.62 -17.56 -1.13
CA ASP A 99 4.67 -17.96 -2.55
C ASP A 99 3.39 -17.54 -3.31
N ARG A 100 2.24 -17.51 -2.61
CA ARG A 100 0.97 -17.03 -3.16
C ARG A 100 1.04 -15.54 -3.46
N ASP A 101 1.64 -14.74 -2.59
CA ASP A 101 1.78 -13.29 -2.79
C ASP A 101 2.73 -13.00 -3.95
N ALA A 102 3.86 -13.73 -4.03
CA ALA A 102 4.80 -13.63 -5.14
C ALA A 102 4.14 -13.96 -6.49
N ALA A 103 3.33 -15.04 -6.53
CA ALA A 103 2.58 -15.41 -7.72
C ALA A 103 1.53 -14.34 -8.12
N ALA A 104 0.85 -13.75 -7.14
CA ALA A 104 -0.10 -12.66 -7.38
C ALA A 104 0.61 -11.41 -7.94
N LEU A 105 1.71 -10.97 -7.32
CA LEU A 105 2.51 -9.82 -7.78
C LEU A 105 3.05 -10.03 -9.20
N ALA A 106 3.43 -11.26 -9.56
CA ALA A 106 3.86 -11.58 -10.91
C ALA A 106 2.78 -11.29 -11.97
N ALA A 107 1.49 -11.37 -11.61
CA ALA A 107 0.38 -11.10 -12.52
C ALA A 107 0.20 -9.61 -12.85
N VAL A 108 0.66 -8.70 -11.98
CA VAL A 108 0.59 -7.24 -12.17
C VAL A 108 1.91 -6.62 -12.63
N ARG A 109 3.00 -7.39 -12.69
CA ARG A 109 4.36 -6.92 -13.05
C ARG A 109 4.48 -6.23 -14.42
N ARG A 110 3.52 -6.41 -15.33
CA ARG A 110 3.55 -5.73 -16.65
C ARG A 110 2.77 -4.41 -16.66
N GLN A 111 1.94 -4.15 -15.66
CA GLN A 111 1.17 -2.92 -15.51
C GLN A 111 1.95 -1.81 -14.78
N TYR A 112 2.95 -2.19 -13.97
CA TYR A 112 3.73 -1.31 -13.11
C TYR A 112 5.23 -1.46 -13.36
#